data_AF-A0A379X2V1-F1
#
_entry.id   AF-A0A379X2V1-F1
#
_cell.length_a   1.000
_cell.length_b   1.000
_cell.length_c   1.000
_cell.angle_alpha   90.00
_cell.angle_beta   90.00
_cell.angle_gamma   90.00
#
_symmetry.space_group_name_H-M   'P 1'
#
loop_
_entity.id
_entity.type
_entity.pdbx_description
1 polymer ?
#
loop_
_entity_poly.entity_id
_entity_poly.type
_entity_poly.pdbx_seq_one_letter_code
_entity_poly.pdbx_strand_id
1 'polypeptide(L)'
;MGYVGKEVDSIIRDLTDAAVKMVRVQAIEKNRYRAEELAEERILDVLIPPAKNNWGQAEQQQEPSAARQTFRKKLREGQLDDKEIEINLAAAPMGVEIMAPPGMEEMTSQLQSMFQNLGGQKQKPRKLKIKDAMKLLVEEEAAKLVNPEELKQDAIDAVEQHGIVFIDEIDKICKRGETSGPDVSREGVQRDLLPLVEGCTVSTKHGMVKTDHILFIASGAFQVAKPSDLIPELQGRLPIRVELQALTTSDFERILTEPNASVTVQYKALMATEGVNIEFTDSGIKRIAEAAWQVNETTENIGARRLHTVLERLMEEISYNASDLHGQNITIDAEYVSKHLDALVADEDLSRFIL
;
A
#
# COMPACT_ATOMS: atom_id res chain seq x y z
N MET A 1 30.51 -17.07 10.76
CA MET A 1 29.23 -16.70 11.40
C MET A 1 28.22 -16.61 10.27
N GLY A 2 27.23 -17.51 10.24
CA GLY A 2 26.22 -17.54 9.18
C GLY A 2 25.29 -16.35 9.29
N TYR A 3 24.89 -15.81 8.14
CA TYR A 3 23.96 -14.71 8.02
C TYR A 3 22.63 -15.12 8.69
N VAL A 4 22.28 -14.50 9.82
CA VAL A 4 20.91 -14.56 10.39
C VAL A 4 20.10 -13.47 9.69
N GLY A 5 19.90 -13.66 8.38
CA GLY A 5 19.04 -12.80 7.56
C GLY A 5 17.73 -13.51 7.23
N LYS A 6 16.71 -12.75 6.81
CA LYS A 6 15.50 -13.34 6.24
C LYS A 6 15.87 -14.24 5.06
N GLU A 7 15.30 -15.45 5.03
CA GLU A 7 15.47 -16.39 3.92
C GLU A 7 14.98 -15.78 2.60
N VAL A 8 15.63 -16.09 1.48
CA VAL A 8 15.25 -15.58 0.15
C VAL A 8 13.81 -15.97 -0.23
N ASP A 9 13.32 -17.10 0.28
CA ASP A 9 11.93 -17.54 0.20
C ASP A 9 10.91 -16.52 0.73
N SER A 10 11.32 -15.63 1.64
CA SER A 10 10.46 -14.56 2.15
C SER A 10 9.93 -13.65 1.05
N ILE A 11 10.65 -13.49 -0.07
CA ILE A 11 10.19 -12.74 -1.24
C ILE A 11 8.86 -13.31 -1.76
N ILE A 12 8.76 -14.64 -1.88
CA ILE A 12 7.56 -15.31 -2.39
C ILE A 12 6.46 -15.33 -1.33
N ARG A 13 6.82 -15.48 -0.04
CA ARG A 13 5.85 -15.38 1.07
C ARG A 13 5.19 -14.00 1.12
N ASP A 14 5.98 -12.93 1.04
CA ASP A 14 5.49 -11.54 1.05
C ASP A 14 4.66 -11.22 -0.21
N LEU A 15 5.08 -11.71 -1.39
CA LEU A 15 4.30 -11.59 -2.63
C LEU A 15 2.94 -12.28 -2.50
N THR A 16 2.90 -13.46 -1.86
CA THR A 16 1.66 -14.22 -1.65
C THR A 16 0.73 -13.51 -0.69
N ASP A 17 1.25 -12.93 0.39
CA ASP A 17 0.47 -12.10 1.31
C ASP A 17 -0.15 -10.88 0.63
N ALA A 18 0.63 -10.21 -0.24
CA ALA A 18 0.16 -9.09 -1.03
C ALA A 18 -0.96 -9.51 -2.01
N ALA A 19 -0.80 -10.66 -2.67
CA ALA A 19 -1.81 -11.22 -3.56
C ALA A 19 -3.11 -11.56 -2.82
N VAL A 20 -3.04 -12.22 -1.65
CA VAL A 20 -4.20 -12.51 -0.80
C VAL A 20 -4.95 -11.23 -0.43
N LYS A 21 -4.22 -10.17 -0.05
CA LYS A 21 -4.83 -8.87 0.23
C LYS A 21 -5.50 -8.28 -1.00
N MET A 22 -4.85 -8.34 -2.17
CA MET A 22 -5.37 -7.83 -3.43
C MET A 22 -6.68 -8.54 -3.82
N VAL A 23 -6.68 -9.88 -3.88
CA VAL A 23 -7.88 -10.65 -4.25
C VAL A 23 -9.01 -10.46 -3.23
N ARG A 24 -8.68 -10.30 -1.94
CA ARG A 24 -9.67 -10.01 -0.90
C ARG A 24 -10.37 -8.68 -1.14
N VAL A 25 -9.62 -7.61 -1.42
CA VAL A 25 -10.20 -6.29 -1.71
C VAL A 25 -11.07 -6.36 -2.96
N GLN A 26 -10.62 -7.04 -4.01
CA GLN A 26 -11.40 -7.22 -5.24
C GLN A 26 -12.70 -8.03 -5.00
N ALA A 27 -12.64 -9.09 -4.20
CA ALA A 27 -13.80 -9.89 -3.84
C ALA A 27 -14.80 -9.11 -2.99
N ILE A 28 -14.32 -8.30 -2.04
CA ILE A 28 -15.16 -7.40 -1.23
C ILE A 28 -15.86 -6.37 -2.13
N GLU A 29 -15.15 -5.72 -3.05
CA GLU A 29 -15.76 -4.75 -3.98
C GLU A 29 -16.78 -5.42 -4.92
N LYS A 30 -16.48 -6.61 -5.45
CA LYS A 30 -17.45 -7.40 -6.26
C LYS A 30 -18.72 -7.72 -5.48
N ASN A 31 -18.59 -8.05 -4.19
CA ASN A 31 -19.70 -8.42 -3.32
C ASN A 31 -20.34 -7.23 -2.59
N ARG A 32 -19.83 -6.01 -2.79
CA ARG A 32 -20.22 -4.82 -2.03
C ARG A 32 -21.71 -4.53 -2.11
N TYR A 33 -22.29 -4.56 -3.30
CA TYR A 33 -23.73 -4.33 -3.49
C TYR A 33 -24.58 -5.34 -2.71
N ARG A 34 -24.17 -6.61 -2.71
CA ARG A 34 -24.88 -7.66 -1.98
C ARG A 34 -24.69 -7.53 -0.47
N ALA A 35 -23.49 -7.15 -0.04
CA ALA A 35 -23.19 -6.86 1.37
C ALA A 35 -23.98 -5.65 1.89
N GLU A 36 -24.12 -4.58 1.10
CA GLU A 36 -24.96 -3.42 1.39
C GLU A 36 -26.43 -3.81 1.54
N GLU A 37 -26.97 -4.63 0.64
CA GLU A 37 -28.34 -5.14 0.75
C GLU A 37 -28.57 -5.96 2.03
N LEU A 38 -27.64 -6.86 2.38
CA LEU A 38 -27.73 -7.67 3.60
C LEU A 38 -27.57 -6.82 4.88
N ALA A 39 -26.68 -5.83 4.85
CA ALA A 39 -26.49 -4.88 5.94
C ALA A 39 -27.75 -4.03 6.17
N GLU A 40 -28.38 -3.54 5.08
CA GLU A 40 -29.68 -2.86 5.13
C GLU A 40 -30.74 -3.75 5.77
N GLU A 41 -30.83 -5.03 5.40
CA GLU A 41 -31.81 -5.96 5.97
C GLU A 41 -31.62 -6.15 7.48
N ARG A 42 -30.37 -6.27 7.96
CA ARG A 42 -30.07 -6.36 9.41
C ARG A 42 -30.50 -5.10 10.17
N ILE A 43 -30.34 -3.92 9.58
CA ILE A 43 -30.82 -2.66 10.18
C ILE A 43 -32.35 -2.65 10.22
N LEU A 44 -33.00 -3.08 9.12
CA LEU A 44 -34.46 -3.14 9.04
C LEU A 44 -35.06 -4.12 10.06
N ASP A 45 -34.38 -5.22 10.38
CA ASP A 45 -34.82 -6.16 11.43
C ASP A 45 -34.80 -5.56 12.83
N VAL A 46 -33.88 -4.62 13.11
CA VAL A 46 -33.85 -3.89 14.38
C VAL A 46 -34.96 -2.83 14.43
N LEU A 47 -35.20 -2.14 13.32
CA LEU A 47 -36.22 -1.08 13.24
C LEU A 47 -37.65 -1.64 13.17
N ILE A 48 -37.83 -2.77 12.50
CA ILE A 48 -39.11 -3.41 12.23
C ILE A 48 -38.96 -4.91 12.47
N PRO A 49 -39.01 -5.36 13.75
CA PRO A 49 -38.83 -6.76 14.08
C PRO A 49 -39.84 -7.64 13.33
N PRO A 50 -39.41 -8.72 12.66
CA PRO A 50 -40.33 -9.64 12.03
C PRO A 50 -41.25 -10.29 13.08
N ALA A 51 -42.48 -10.62 12.67
CA ALA A 51 -43.39 -11.38 13.52
C ALA A 51 -42.72 -12.69 13.93
N LYS A 52 -42.92 -13.11 15.19
CA LYS A 52 -42.38 -14.39 15.69
C LYS A 52 -43.52 -15.39 15.82
N ASN A 53 -43.32 -16.61 15.35
CA ASN A 53 -44.26 -17.71 15.51
C ASN A 53 -44.39 -18.07 17.00
N ASN A 54 -45.37 -18.90 17.36
CA ASN A 54 -45.61 -19.37 18.73
C ASN A 54 -44.40 -20.07 19.40
N TRP A 55 -43.37 -20.46 18.65
CA TRP A 55 -42.11 -21.02 19.16
C TRP A 55 -40.98 -19.99 19.30
N GLY A 56 -41.26 -18.69 19.15
CA GLY A 56 -40.28 -17.61 19.29
C GLY A 56 -39.31 -17.46 18.11
N GLN A 57 -39.49 -18.23 17.04
CA GLN A 57 -38.73 -18.13 15.79
C GLN A 57 -39.32 -17.04 14.90
N ALA A 58 -38.47 -16.32 14.16
CA ALA A 58 -38.93 -15.32 13.20
C ALA A 58 -39.74 -16.00 12.07
N GLU A 59 -40.94 -15.50 11.82
CA GLU A 59 -41.83 -15.95 10.76
C GLU A 59 -41.27 -15.46 9.42
N GLN A 60 -40.82 -16.38 8.56
CA GLN A 60 -40.41 -16.02 7.19
C GLN A 60 -41.65 -15.64 6.38
N GLN A 61 -42.04 -14.36 6.41
CA GLN A 61 -43.00 -13.83 5.46
C GLN A 61 -42.35 -13.76 4.07
N GLN A 62 -42.99 -14.36 3.07
CA GLN A 62 -42.49 -14.41 1.68
C GLN A 62 -42.47 -13.04 0.98
N GLU A 63 -43.22 -12.04 1.47
CA GLU A 63 -43.20 -10.68 0.94
C GLU A 63 -42.85 -9.63 1.99
N PRO A 64 -41.98 -8.65 1.65
CA PRO A 64 -41.67 -7.53 2.52
C PRO A 64 -42.90 -6.65 2.72
N SER A 65 -43.30 -6.42 3.98
CA SER A 65 -44.42 -5.54 4.31
C SER A 65 -44.23 -4.12 3.74
N ALA A 66 -45.32 -3.42 3.44
CA ALA A 66 -45.28 -2.03 2.97
C ALA A 66 -44.50 -1.08 3.92
N ALA A 67 -44.49 -1.39 5.23
CA ALA A 67 -43.67 -0.70 6.20
C ALA A 67 -42.17 -0.91 5.92
N ARG A 68 -41.73 -2.14 5.66
CA ARG A 68 -40.31 -2.46 5.37
C ARG A 68 -39.80 -1.76 4.12
N GLN A 69 -40.62 -1.71 3.06
CA GLN A 69 -40.27 -0.98 1.83
C GLN A 69 -40.12 0.53 2.07
N THR A 70 -41.02 1.11 2.87
CA THR A 70 -40.97 2.55 3.20
C THR A 70 -39.72 2.91 4.00
N PHE A 71 -39.37 2.12 5.02
CA PHE A 71 -38.16 2.34 5.81
C PHE A 71 -36.87 2.11 5.01
N ARG A 72 -36.85 1.11 4.11
CA ARG A 72 -35.71 0.90 3.20
C ARG A 72 -35.45 2.14 2.34
N LYS A 73 -36.51 2.73 1.79
CA LYS A 73 -36.39 3.98 1.02
C LYS A 73 -35.83 5.12 1.87
N LYS A 74 -36.35 5.31 3.10
CA LYS A 74 -35.85 6.33 4.03
C LYS A 74 -34.39 6.13 4.43
N LEU A 75 -33.94 4.88 4.58
CA LEU A 75 -32.56 4.53 4.89
C LEU A 75 -31.63 4.89 3.73
N ARG A 76 -32.00 4.53 2.49
CA ARG A 76 -31.23 4.88 1.29
C ARG A 76 -31.19 6.38 0.99
N GLU A 77 -32.24 7.10 1.37
CA GLU A 77 -32.31 8.57 1.28
C GLU A 77 -31.56 9.29 2.43
N GLY A 78 -30.91 8.56 3.34
CA GLY A 78 -30.11 9.12 4.43
C GLY A 78 -30.91 9.79 5.55
N GLN A 79 -32.23 9.60 5.59
CA GLN A 79 -33.11 10.29 6.54
C GLN A 79 -33.03 9.73 7.97
N LEU A 80 -32.36 8.60 8.15
CA LEU A 80 -32.28 7.87 9.42
C LEU A 80 -30.85 7.80 9.99
N ASP A 81 -29.86 8.35 9.30
CA ASP A 81 -28.43 8.23 9.60
C ASP A 81 -28.05 8.60 11.05
N ASP A 82 -28.67 9.64 11.59
CA ASP A 82 -28.41 10.16 12.93
C ASP A 82 -29.15 9.42 14.05
N LYS A 83 -30.06 8.50 13.72
CA LYS A 83 -30.77 7.72 14.73
C LYS A 83 -29.83 6.68 15.34
N GLU A 84 -29.94 6.50 16.65
CA GLU A 84 -29.20 5.47 17.38
C GLU A 84 -29.97 4.16 17.35
N ILE A 85 -29.27 3.08 17.02
CA ILE A 85 -29.77 1.70 17.08
C ILE A 85 -28.85 0.84 17.92
N GLU A 86 -29.39 -0.22 18.50
CA GLU A 86 -28.63 -1.26 19.17
C GLU A 86 -28.54 -2.47 18.25
N ILE A 87 -27.32 -2.86 17.88
CA ILE A 87 -27.08 -3.98 16.99
C ILE A 87 -25.97 -4.89 17.51
N ASN A 88 -26.15 -6.19 17.31
CA ASN A 88 -25.15 -7.20 17.64
C ASN A 88 -24.06 -7.17 16.57
N LEU A 89 -22.86 -6.75 16.95
CA LEU A 89 -21.68 -6.78 16.07
C LEU A 89 -20.69 -7.83 16.58
N ALA A 90 -19.92 -8.40 15.66
CA ALA A 90 -18.78 -9.23 16.03
C ALA A 90 -17.83 -8.42 16.93
N ALA A 91 -17.55 -8.92 18.14
CA ALA A 91 -16.54 -8.32 19.00
C ALA A 91 -15.23 -9.07 18.81
N ALA A 92 -14.13 -8.34 18.62
CA ALA A 92 -12.80 -8.93 18.72
C ALA A 92 -12.68 -9.55 20.13
N PRO A 93 -12.41 -10.87 20.25
CA PRO A 93 -12.17 -11.47 21.55
C PRO A 93 -10.96 -10.79 22.19
N MET A 94 -11.02 -10.55 23.50
CA MET A 94 -9.85 -10.05 24.25
C MET A 94 -8.71 -11.06 24.05
N GLY A 95 -7.68 -10.65 23.32
CA GLY A 95 -6.51 -11.49 23.05
C GLY A 95 -5.70 -11.68 24.31
N VAL A 96 -5.30 -12.92 24.60
CA VAL A 96 -4.21 -13.18 25.53
C VAL A 96 -2.92 -12.78 24.82
N GLU A 97 -2.28 -11.70 25.28
CA GLU A 97 -0.94 -11.34 24.81
C GLU A 97 0.05 -12.37 25.34
N ILE A 98 0.64 -13.14 24.43
CA ILE A 98 1.70 -14.09 24.73
C ILE A 98 3.02 -13.36 24.49
N MET A 99 3.73 -12.98 25.54
CA MET A 99 5.12 -12.51 25.38
C MET A 99 5.96 -13.67 24.85
N ALA A 100 6.59 -13.50 23.69
CA ALA A 100 7.50 -14.47 23.10
C ALA A 100 8.88 -13.87 22.80
N PRO A 101 9.93 -14.70 22.77
CA PRO A 101 11.27 -14.28 22.38
C PRO A 101 11.34 -13.84 20.90
N PRO A 102 12.32 -12.99 20.53
CA PRO A 102 12.56 -12.58 19.14
C PRO A 102 12.74 -13.80 18.22
N GLY A 103 12.08 -13.80 17.06
CA GLY A 103 12.09 -14.90 16.09
C GLY A 103 10.91 -15.89 16.20
N MET A 104 10.06 -15.76 17.23
CA MET A 104 8.84 -16.57 17.40
C MET A 104 7.54 -15.76 17.21
N GLU A 105 7.65 -14.51 16.77
CA GLU A 105 6.52 -13.57 16.61
C GLU A 105 5.49 -14.06 15.59
N GLU A 106 5.95 -14.63 14.47
CA GLU A 106 5.05 -15.15 13.44
C GLU A 106 4.27 -16.36 13.97
N MET A 107 4.94 -17.26 14.71
CA MET A 107 4.31 -18.44 15.30
C MET A 107 3.30 -18.07 16.39
N THR A 108 3.59 -17.09 17.24
CA THR A 108 2.63 -16.63 18.26
C THR A 108 1.41 -15.98 17.63
N SER A 109 1.58 -15.19 16.57
CA SER A 109 0.46 -14.60 15.83
C SER A 109 -0.45 -15.68 15.21
N GLN A 110 0.14 -16.74 14.67
CA GLN A 110 -0.59 -17.86 14.10
C GLN A 110 -1.37 -18.63 15.18
N LEU A 111 -0.75 -18.91 16.34
CA LEU A 111 -1.43 -19.55 17.47
C LEU A 111 -2.60 -18.69 17.99
N GLN A 112 -2.42 -17.37 18.11
CA GLN A 112 -3.50 -16.48 18.49
C GLN A 112 -4.68 -16.57 17.51
N SER A 113 -4.42 -16.56 16.21
CA SER A 113 -5.48 -16.70 15.19
C SER A 113 -6.24 -18.04 15.31
N MET A 114 -5.54 -19.13 15.63
CA MET A 114 -6.16 -20.44 15.84
C MET A 114 -7.08 -20.43 17.08
N PHE A 115 -6.62 -19.84 18.19
CA PHE A 115 -7.44 -19.71 19.41
C PHE A 115 -8.69 -18.85 19.18
N GLN A 116 -8.60 -17.80 18.36
CA GLN A 116 -9.75 -16.97 17.98
C GLN A 116 -10.79 -17.77 17.17
N ASN A 117 -10.35 -18.64 16.26
CA ASN A 117 -11.26 -19.49 15.48
C ASN A 117 -11.94 -20.59 16.30
N LEU A 118 -11.28 -21.11 17.35
CA LEU A 118 -11.85 -22.13 18.25
C LEU A 118 -12.77 -21.54 19.34
N GLY A 119 -12.55 -20.30 19.77
CA GLY A 119 -13.26 -19.65 20.88
C GLY A 119 -14.70 -19.20 20.61
N GLY A 120 -15.18 -19.34 19.36
CA GLY A 120 -16.49 -18.89 18.92
C GLY A 120 -16.55 -17.36 18.77
N GLN A 121 -17.06 -16.88 17.63
CA GLN A 121 -17.28 -15.46 17.40
C GLN A 121 -18.47 -14.97 18.25
N LYS A 122 -18.17 -14.40 19.43
CA LYS A 122 -19.19 -13.80 20.28
C LYS A 122 -19.59 -12.44 19.70
N GLN A 123 -20.85 -12.31 19.29
CA GLN A 123 -21.42 -11.00 18.99
C GLN A 123 -21.78 -10.30 20.30
N LYS A 124 -21.51 -8.99 20.37
CA LYS A 124 -21.92 -8.14 21.50
C LYS A 124 -22.88 -7.05 21.01
N PRO A 125 -23.95 -6.76 21.77
CA PRO A 125 -24.80 -5.61 21.49
C PRO A 125 -23.98 -4.33 21.67
N ARG A 126 -24.05 -3.45 20.67
CA ARG A 126 -23.47 -2.10 20.71
C ARG A 126 -24.50 -1.11 20.22
N LYS A 127 -24.58 0.02 20.93
CA LYS A 127 -25.41 1.16 20.54
C LYS A 127 -24.58 2.11 19.69
N LEU A 128 -25.00 2.36 18.46
CA LEU A 128 -24.30 3.18 17.47
C LEU A 128 -25.31 3.96 16.62
N LYS A 129 -24.85 5.01 15.93
CA LYS A 129 -25.65 5.67 14.88
C LYS A 129 -25.81 4.75 13.68
N ILE A 130 -26.95 4.82 13.00
CA ILE A 130 -27.23 4.03 11.79
C ILE A 130 -26.15 4.21 10.73
N LYS A 131 -25.64 5.44 10.55
CA LYS A 131 -24.56 5.73 9.59
C LYS A 131 -23.29 4.93 9.86
N ASP A 132 -22.88 4.84 11.12
CA ASP A 132 -21.65 4.13 11.52
C ASP A 132 -21.89 2.62 11.58
N ALA A 133 -23.07 2.19 12.03
CA ALA A 133 -23.49 0.80 12.03
C ALA A 133 -23.52 0.22 10.60
N MET A 134 -24.01 0.98 9.62
CA MET A 134 -24.07 0.55 8.22
C MET A 134 -22.68 0.19 7.69
N LYS A 135 -21.68 1.06 7.89
CA LYS A 135 -20.30 0.80 7.43
C LYS A 135 -19.74 -0.50 8.00
N LEU A 136 -19.90 -0.70 9.31
CA LEU A 136 -19.41 -1.89 10.00
C LEU A 136 -20.14 -3.17 9.56
N LEU A 137 -21.45 -3.10 9.34
CA LEU A 137 -22.23 -4.23 8.86
C LEU A 137 -21.87 -4.62 7.43
N VAL A 138 -21.64 -3.64 6.55
CA VAL A 138 -21.21 -3.90 5.17
C VAL A 138 -19.89 -4.67 5.16
N GLU A 139 -18.93 -4.26 5.99
CA GLU A 139 -17.66 -4.97 6.13
C GLU A 139 -17.86 -6.41 6.67
N GLU A 140 -18.72 -6.59 7.66
CA GLU A 140 -19.01 -7.90 8.25
C GLU A 140 -19.71 -8.84 7.25
N GLU A 141 -20.73 -8.36 6.53
CA GLU A 141 -21.46 -9.15 5.53
C GLU A 141 -20.60 -9.43 4.29
N ALA A 142 -19.81 -8.45 3.83
CA ALA A 142 -18.87 -8.67 2.73
C ALA A 142 -17.85 -9.76 3.07
N ALA A 143 -17.35 -9.79 4.31
CA ALA A 143 -16.42 -10.83 4.76
C ALA A 143 -17.08 -12.23 4.78
N LYS A 144 -18.38 -12.35 5.07
CA LYS A 144 -19.11 -13.63 5.06
C LYS A 144 -19.37 -14.16 3.65
N LEU A 145 -19.55 -13.26 2.69
CA LEU A 145 -19.81 -13.62 1.29
C LEU A 145 -18.57 -14.16 0.57
N VAL A 146 -17.38 -13.95 1.13
CA VAL A 146 -16.12 -14.40 0.55
C VAL A 146 -15.77 -15.79 1.09
N ASN A 147 -15.63 -16.76 0.18
CA ASN A 147 -15.16 -18.10 0.53
C ASN A 147 -13.64 -18.07 0.76
N PRO A 148 -13.15 -18.38 1.98
CA PRO A 148 -11.73 -18.28 2.29
C PRO A 148 -10.86 -19.31 1.54
N GLU A 149 -11.40 -20.48 1.17
CA GLU A 149 -10.65 -21.49 0.43
C GLU A 149 -10.49 -21.11 -1.04
N GLU A 150 -11.58 -20.61 -1.65
CA GLU A 150 -11.54 -20.07 -3.03
C GLU A 150 -10.59 -18.87 -3.12
N LEU A 151 -10.63 -17.96 -2.15
CA LEU A 151 -9.74 -16.81 -2.10
C LEU A 151 -8.25 -17.20 -2.02
N LYS A 152 -7.91 -18.21 -1.22
CA LYS A 152 -6.53 -18.71 -1.15
C LYS A 152 -6.09 -19.30 -2.48
N GLN A 153 -6.94 -20.10 -3.12
CA GLN A 153 -6.63 -20.70 -4.42
C GLN A 153 -6.45 -19.62 -5.48
N ASP A 154 -7.37 -18.66 -5.57
CA ASP A 154 -7.29 -17.53 -6.50
C ASP A 154 -6.02 -16.69 -6.28
N ALA A 155 -5.61 -16.50 -5.02
CA ALA A 155 -4.39 -15.78 -4.69
C ALA A 155 -3.14 -16.54 -5.14
N ILE A 156 -3.08 -17.87 -4.92
CA ILE A 156 -1.97 -18.71 -5.39
C ILE A 156 -1.91 -18.64 -6.91
N ASP A 157 -3.04 -18.84 -7.60
CA ASP A 157 -3.10 -18.77 -9.06
C ASP A 157 -2.65 -17.39 -9.58
N ALA A 158 -3.03 -16.30 -8.90
CA ALA A 158 -2.58 -14.96 -9.25
C ALA A 158 -1.07 -14.77 -9.09
N VAL A 159 -0.46 -15.32 -8.04
CA VAL A 159 0.99 -15.25 -7.85
C VAL A 159 1.69 -16.09 -8.92
N GLU A 160 1.27 -17.33 -9.14
CA GLU A 160 1.91 -18.22 -10.09
C GLU A 160 1.83 -17.66 -11.53
N GLN A 161 0.69 -17.11 -11.95
CA GLN A 161 0.47 -16.69 -13.34
C GLN A 161 0.80 -15.21 -13.62
N HIS A 162 0.70 -14.35 -12.61
CA HIS A 162 0.78 -12.89 -12.76
C HIS A 162 1.72 -12.23 -11.75
N GLY A 163 2.43 -13.02 -10.94
CA GLY A 163 3.39 -12.51 -9.97
C GLY A 163 4.50 -11.72 -10.64
N ILE A 164 4.83 -10.57 -10.05
CA ILE A 164 5.96 -9.75 -10.45
C ILE A 164 6.83 -9.49 -9.22
N VAL A 165 8.11 -9.82 -9.32
CA VAL A 165 9.12 -9.56 -8.28
C VAL A 165 10.11 -8.53 -8.81
N PHE A 166 10.27 -7.43 -8.07
CA PHE A 166 11.29 -6.42 -8.35
C PHE A 166 12.46 -6.56 -7.37
N ILE A 167 13.66 -6.83 -7.89
CA ILE A 167 14.90 -6.95 -7.13
C ILE A 167 15.74 -5.70 -7.40
N ASP A 168 15.77 -4.79 -6.43
CA ASP A 168 16.57 -3.57 -6.52
C ASP A 168 18.05 -3.83 -6.16
N GLU A 169 18.93 -2.96 -6.64
CA GLU A 169 20.37 -2.97 -6.35
C GLU A 169 21.09 -4.33 -6.52
N ILE A 170 20.71 -5.10 -7.54
CA ILE A 170 21.31 -6.43 -7.81
C ILE A 170 22.81 -6.34 -8.12
N ASP A 171 23.31 -5.17 -8.53
CA ASP A 171 24.73 -4.93 -8.77
C ASP A 171 25.57 -4.96 -7.47
N LYS A 172 24.96 -4.76 -6.30
CA LYS A 172 25.67 -4.79 -5.01
C LYS A 172 26.09 -6.20 -4.58
N ILE A 173 25.41 -7.22 -5.09
CA ILE A 173 25.71 -8.64 -4.82
C ILE A 173 26.66 -9.26 -5.86
N CYS A 174 27.15 -8.49 -6.83
CA CYS A 174 28.24 -8.90 -7.73
C CYS A 174 29.60 -8.92 -7.02
N LYS A 175 30.56 -9.68 -7.59
CA LYS A 175 31.97 -9.67 -7.18
C LYS A 175 32.59 -8.28 -7.40
N ARG A 176 33.44 -7.83 -6.47
CA ARG A 176 34.22 -6.58 -6.63
C ARG A 176 35.69 -6.90 -6.89
N GLY A 177 36.07 -7.18 -8.14
CA GLY A 177 37.48 -7.30 -8.57
C GLY A 177 38.33 -8.35 -7.81
N GLU A 178 39.62 -8.45 -8.15
CA GLU A 178 40.55 -9.56 -7.78
C GLU A 178 40.92 -9.70 -6.28
N THR A 179 40.23 -9.00 -5.37
CA THR A 179 40.60 -9.06 -3.94
C THR A 179 39.90 -10.21 -3.25
N SER A 180 40.61 -11.33 -3.05
CA SER A 180 40.18 -12.51 -2.28
C SER A 180 39.86 -12.15 -0.82
N GLY A 181 38.68 -11.58 -0.60
CA GLY A 181 38.09 -11.17 0.67
C GLY A 181 36.67 -11.73 0.80
N PRO A 182 35.75 -11.19 1.63
CA PRO A 182 34.47 -11.81 2.02
C PRO A 182 33.40 -11.93 0.91
N ASP A 183 33.79 -12.21 -0.33
CA ASP A 183 32.95 -12.33 -1.53
C ASP A 183 32.03 -13.55 -1.54
N VAL A 184 32.34 -14.58 -0.73
CA VAL A 184 31.51 -15.80 -0.61
C VAL A 184 30.08 -15.46 -0.17
N SER A 185 29.90 -14.39 0.61
CA SER A 185 28.58 -13.98 1.09
C SER A 185 27.71 -13.33 0.00
N ARG A 186 28.32 -12.70 -1.02
CA ARG A 186 27.57 -11.97 -2.07
C ARG A 186 27.11 -12.90 -3.17
N GLU A 187 27.99 -13.81 -3.59
CA GLU A 187 27.60 -14.90 -4.50
C GLU A 187 26.62 -15.87 -3.84
N GLY A 188 26.71 -16.05 -2.51
CA GLY A 188 25.71 -16.80 -1.74
C GLY A 188 24.29 -16.30 -2.00
N VAL A 189 24.07 -14.98 -1.92
CA VAL A 189 22.74 -14.39 -2.18
C VAL A 189 22.28 -14.66 -3.62
N GLN A 190 23.17 -14.58 -4.61
CA GLN A 190 22.81 -14.92 -6.00
C GLN A 190 22.43 -16.39 -6.15
N ARG A 191 23.14 -17.30 -5.48
CA ARG A 191 22.84 -18.74 -5.48
C ARG A 191 21.53 -19.06 -4.77
N ASP A 192 21.22 -18.34 -3.70
CA ASP A 192 19.97 -18.49 -2.96
C ASP A 192 18.77 -17.92 -3.75
N LEU A 193 18.99 -16.90 -4.59
CA LEU A 193 17.97 -16.37 -5.52
C LEU A 193 17.73 -17.28 -6.73
N LEU A 194 18.71 -18.09 -7.11
CA LEU A 194 18.67 -18.89 -8.33
C LEU A 194 17.44 -19.83 -8.38
N PRO A 195 17.11 -20.63 -7.35
CA PRO A 195 15.92 -21.47 -7.36
C PRO A 195 14.62 -20.72 -7.67
N LEU A 196 14.48 -19.47 -7.19
CA LEU A 196 13.29 -18.68 -7.42
C LEU A 196 13.12 -18.32 -8.90
N VAL A 197 14.20 -17.88 -9.56
CA VAL A 197 14.19 -17.49 -10.98
C VAL A 197 14.22 -18.68 -11.94
N GLU A 198 14.68 -19.84 -11.49
CA GLU A 198 14.69 -21.07 -12.28
C GLU A 198 13.36 -21.82 -12.26
N GLY A 199 12.57 -21.61 -11.20
CA GLY A 199 11.35 -22.35 -10.91
C GLY A 199 11.57 -23.30 -9.73
N CYS A 200 10.95 -22.97 -8.60
CA CYS A 200 10.89 -23.84 -7.44
C CYS A 200 9.50 -23.78 -6.80
N THR A 201 9.27 -24.62 -5.79
CA THR A 201 8.04 -24.56 -5.00
C THR A 201 8.37 -24.04 -3.60
N VAL A 202 7.80 -22.89 -3.25
CA VAL A 202 7.96 -22.26 -1.93
C VAL A 202 6.73 -22.55 -1.08
N SER A 203 6.96 -22.96 0.17
CA SER A 203 5.90 -23.13 1.15
C SER A 203 5.54 -21.79 1.79
N THR A 204 4.25 -21.45 1.77
CA THR A 204 3.70 -20.26 2.41
C THR A 204 2.59 -20.66 3.38
N LYS A 205 2.17 -19.75 4.27
CA LYS A 205 1.01 -19.98 5.14
C LYS A 205 -0.33 -20.11 4.39
N HIS A 206 -0.36 -19.74 3.11
CA HIS A 206 -1.54 -19.79 2.25
C HIS A 206 -1.60 -21.05 1.38
N GLY A 207 -0.46 -21.73 1.20
CA GLY A 207 -0.32 -22.92 0.36
C GLY A 207 1.06 -23.00 -0.28
N MET A 208 1.25 -23.97 -1.15
CA MET A 208 2.46 -24.10 -1.96
C MET A 208 2.35 -23.21 -3.19
N VAL A 209 3.42 -22.47 -3.50
CA VAL A 209 3.48 -21.56 -4.67
C VAL A 209 4.64 -21.96 -5.57
N LYS A 210 4.36 -22.13 -6.86
CA LYS A 210 5.38 -22.37 -7.89
C LYS A 210 5.85 -21.06 -8.53
N THR A 211 7.16 -20.89 -8.67
CA THR A 211 7.74 -19.64 -9.19
C THR A 211 8.01 -19.64 -10.69
N ASP A 212 7.70 -20.73 -11.39
CA ASP A 212 8.04 -20.98 -12.81
C ASP A 212 7.60 -19.87 -13.78
N HIS A 213 6.51 -19.16 -13.49
CA HIS A 213 5.92 -18.14 -14.37
C HIS A 213 5.90 -16.73 -13.73
N ILE A 214 6.58 -16.55 -12.60
CA ILE A 214 6.74 -15.23 -11.99
C ILE A 214 7.72 -14.40 -12.84
N LEU A 215 7.34 -13.16 -13.14
CA LEU A 215 8.21 -12.21 -13.82
C LEU A 215 9.18 -11.57 -12.81
N PHE A 216 10.47 -11.76 -13.03
CA PHE A 216 11.52 -11.09 -12.25
C PHE A 216 12.07 -9.88 -13.01
N ILE A 217 12.08 -8.73 -12.34
CA ILE A 217 12.70 -7.50 -12.82
C ILE A 217 13.83 -7.16 -11.85
N ALA A 218 15.06 -7.22 -12.33
CA ALA A 218 16.23 -6.82 -11.54
C ALA A 218 16.74 -5.46 -12.02
N SER A 219 17.11 -4.60 -11.08
CA SER A 219 17.70 -3.30 -11.38
C SER A 219 18.97 -3.07 -10.58
N GLY A 220 19.84 -2.19 -11.08
CA GLY A 220 21.10 -1.85 -10.46
C GLY A 220 21.78 -0.73 -11.23
N ALA A 221 22.61 0.05 -10.54
CA ALA A 221 23.32 1.17 -11.17
C ALA A 221 24.51 0.69 -12.03
N PHE A 222 25.09 -0.47 -11.69
CA PHE A 222 26.20 -1.09 -12.41
C PHE A 222 27.40 -0.14 -12.64
N GLN A 223 27.64 0.76 -11.68
CA GLN A 223 28.78 1.70 -11.72
C GLN A 223 30.12 1.02 -11.37
N VAL A 224 30.08 0.08 -10.41
CA VAL A 224 31.27 -0.61 -9.88
C VAL A 224 31.37 -2.08 -10.31
N ALA A 225 30.28 -2.62 -10.83
CA ALA A 225 30.16 -3.99 -11.32
C ALA A 225 29.46 -3.97 -12.67
N LYS A 226 29.67 -4.99 -13.48
CA LYS A 226 29.00 -5.17 -14.77
C LYS A 226 28.01 -6.33 -14.67
N PRO A 227 26.97 -6.38 -15.53
CA PRO A 227 26.09 -7.55 -15.62
C PRO A 227 26.83 -8.87 -15.87
N SER A 228 28.02 -8.82 -16.50
CA SER A 228 28.90 -9.98 -16.70
C SER A 228 29.48 -10.56 -15.41
N ASP A 229 29.46 -9.79 -14.31
CA ASP A 229 30.02 -10.18 -13.01
C ASP A 229 29.00 -10.93 -12.13
N LEU A 230 27.75 -11.07 -12.60
CA LEU A 230 26.76 -11.99 -12.04
C LEU A 230 27.15 -13.43 -12.33
N ILE A 231 26.67 -14.39 -11.53
CA ILE A 231 26.90 -15.81 -11.83
C ILE A 231 26.30 -16.20 -13.19
N PRO A 232 26.94 -17.08 -13.98
CA PRO A 232 26.48 -17.44 -15.32
C PRO A 232 25.02 -17.91 -15.39
N GLU A 233 24.58 -18.64 -14.36
CA GLU A 233 23.24 -19.19 -14.25
C GLU A 233 22.19 -18.08 -14.18
N LEU A 234 22.44 -17.05 -13.36
CA LEU A 234 21.54 -15.91 -13.19
C LEU A 234 21.52 -15.02 -14.42
N GLN A 235 22.66 -14.85 -15.11
CA GLN A 235 22.70 -14.15 -16.40
C GLN A 235 21.81 -14.83 -17.45
N GLY A 236 21.76 -16.17 -17.46
CA GLY A 236 20.91 -16.94 -18.37
C GLY A 236 19.40 -16.75 -18.11
N ARG A 237 19.02 -16.39 -16.88
CA ARG A 237 17.63 -16.10 -16.48
C ARG A 237 17.23 -14.63 -16.61
N LEU A 238 18.18 -13.75 -16.94
CA LEU A 238 17.94 -12.33 -17.22
C LEU A 238 18.26 -11.98 -18.69
N PRO A 239 17.50 -12.54 -19.66
CA PRO A 239 17.80 -12.40 -21.08
C PRO A 239 17.51 -11.01 -21.64
N ILE A 240 16.50 -10.31 -21.09
CA ILE A 240 16.12 -8.97 -21.52
C ILE A 240 16.96 -7.97 -20.75
N ARG A 241 17.65 -7.08 -21.46
CA ARG A 241 18.45 -6.00 -20.89
C ARG A 241 17.99 -4.69 -21.47
N VAL A 242 17.81 -3.71 -20.60
CA VAL A 242 17.43 -2.34 -20.94
C VAL A 242 18.27 -1.39 -20.11
N GLU A 243 18.71 -0.30 -20.73
CA GLU A 243 19.44 0.77 -20.06
C GLU A 243 18.52 1.99 -19.99
N LEU A 244 18.34 2.54 -18.79
CA LEU A 244 17.55 3.75 -18.57
C LEU A 244 18.49 4.95 -18.57
N GLN A 245 18.11 6.00 -19.29
CA GLN A 245 18.89 7.24 -19.37
C GLN A 245 18.72 8.07 -18.10
N ALA A 246 19.76 8.83 -17.75
CA ALA A 246 19.68 9.82 -16.69
C ALA A 246 18.67 10.91 -17.05
N LEU A 247 17.94 11.39 -16.04
CA LEU A 247 16.92 12.42 -16.21
C LEU A 247 17.57 13.80 -16.43
N THR A 248 17.00 14.56 -17.36
CA THR A 248 17.40 15.94 -17.65
C THR A 248 16.56 16.94 -16.85
N THR A 249 16.97 18.21 -16.86
CA THR A 249 16.15 19.32 -16.32
C THR A 249 14.76 19.36 -16.94
N SER A 250 14.66 19.13 -18.25
CA SER A 250 13.37 19.07 -18.95
C SER A 250 12.51 17.92 -18.44
N ASP A 251 13.09 16.77 -18.12
CA ASP A 251 12.34 15.64 -17.56
C ASP A 251 11.83 15.94 -16.15
N PHE A 252 12.60 16.68 -15.34
CA PHE A 252 12.15 17.15 -14.02
C PHE A 252 10.95 18.10 -14.10
N GLU A 253 10.95 19.04 -15.05
CA GLU A 253 9.78 19.90 -15.31
C GLU A 253 8.54 19.06 -15.59
N ARG A 254 8.67 18.07 -16.48
CA ARG A 254 7.58 17.16 -16.85
C ARG A 254 7.12 16.32 -15.68
N ILE A 255 8.04 15.76 -14.88
CA ILE A 255 7.72 14.97 -13.67
C ILE A 255 6.90 15.78 -12.66
N LEU A 256 7.15 17.09 -12.55
CA LEU A 256 6.41 17.95 -11.64
C LEU A 256 4.96 18.18 -12.07
N THR A 257 4.61 18.07 -13.36
CA THR A 257 3.29 18.51 -13.87
C THR A 257 2.50 17.45 -14.66
N GLU A 258 3.15 16.55 -15.39
CA GLU A 258 2.48 15.61 -16.30
C GLU A 258 1.99 14.32 -15.63
N PRO A 259 2.74 13.66 -14.72
CA PRO A 259 2.29 12.44 -14.08
C PRO A 259 1.01 12.65 -13.26
N ASN A 260 0.11 11.66 -13.30
CA ASN A 260 -1.03 11.62 -12.41
C ASN A 260 -0.55 11.63 -10.96
N ALA A 261 -1.15 12.50 -10.14
CA ALA A 261 -0.72 12.74 -8.77
C ALA A 261 0.78 13.11 -8.67
N SER A 262 1.29 13.95 -9.56
CA SER A 262 2.61 14.56 -9.42
C SER A 262 2.75 15.33 -8.10
N VAL A 263 3.98 15.58 -7.66
CA VAL A 263 4.24 16.20 -6.34
C VAL A 263 3.57 17.58 -6.23
N THR A 264 3.52 18.36 -7.31
CA THR A 264 2.83 19.67 -7.31
C THR A 264 1.31 19.53 -7.23
N VAL A 265 0.72 18.52 -7.89
CA VAL A 265 -0.71 18.21 -7.81
C VAL A 265 -1.08 17.76 -6.41
N GLN A 266 -0.24 16.92 -5.78
CA GLN A 266 -0.41 16.50 -4.39
C GLN A 266 -0.38 17.70 -3.44
N TYR A 267 0.62 18.58 -3.57
CA TYR A 267 0.72 19.78 -2.73
C TYR A 267 -0.47 20.74 -2.91
N LYS A 268 -0.93 20.94 -4.15
CA LYS A 268 -2.14 21.73 -4.42
C LYS A 268 -3.35 21.14 -3.71
N ALA A 269 -3.53 19.81 -3.76
CA ALA A 269 -4.64 19.14 -3.10
C ALA A 269 -4.54 19.15 -1.57
N LEU A 270 -3.33 19.00 -1.01
CA LEU A 270 -3.07 19.09 0.43
C LEU A 270 -3.40 20.49 0.95
N MET A 271 -2.95 21.54 0.26
CA MET A 271 -3.19 22.92 0.72
C MET A 271 -4.67 23.33 0.56
N ALA A 272 -5.38 22.72 -0.40
CA ALA A 272 -6.81 22.89 -0.54
C ALA A 272 -7.61 22.34 0.66
N THR A 273 -7.06 21.43 1.48
CA THR A 273 -7.77 20.98 2.71
C THR A 273 -7.86 22.08 3.76
N GLU A 274 -6.89 22.99 3.77
CA GLU A 274 -6.90 24.22 4.61
C GLU A 274 -7.62 25.39 3.89
N GLY A 275 -8.15 25.16 2.69
CA GLY A 275 -8.81 26.18 1.87
C GLY A 275 -7.85 27.18 1.22
N VAL A 276 -6.56 26.82 1.08
CA VAL A 276 -5.56 27.59 0.36
C VAL A 276 -5.44 27.06 -1.07
N ASN A 277 -5.56 27.92 -2.07
CA ASN A 277 -5.33 27.53 -3.46
C ASN A 277 -3.89 27.91 -3.87
N ILE A 278 -3.16 26.95 -4.44
CA ILE A 278 -1.78 27.14 -4.87
C ILE A 278 -1.66 26.93 -6.38
N GLU A 279 -0.96 27.85 -7.03
CA GLU A 279 -0.67 27.80 -8.45
C GLU A 279 0.83 27.91 -8.69
N PHE A 280 1.42 26.87 -9.30
CA PHE A 280 2.79 26.92 -9.79
C PHE A 280 2.79 27.47 -11.20
N THR A 281 3.53 28.55 -11.43
CA THR A 281 3.74 29.07 -12.80
C THR A 281 4.76 28.20 -13.53
N ASP A 282 4.72 28.20 -14.86
CA ASP A 282 5.72 27.50 -15.69
C ASP A 282 7.16 27.93 -15.35
N SER A 283 7.35 29.23 -15.07
CA SER A 283 8.65 29.77 -14.66
C SER A 283 9.09 29.26 -13.28
N GLY A 284 8.15 29.07 -12.35
CA GLY A 284 8.40 28.48 -11.04
C GLY A 284 8.76 27.00 -11.15
N ILE A 285 8.01 26.22 -11.94
CA ILE A 285 8.29 24.81 -12.21
C ILE A 285 9.69 24.62 -12.78
N LYS A 286 10.03 25.43 -13.80
CA LYS A 286 11.38 25.41 -14.38
C LYS A 286 12.45 25.71 -13.35
N ARG A 287 12.25 26.73 -12.50
CA ARG A 287 13.22 27.08 -11.46
C ARG A 287 13.40 25.98 -10.41
N ILE A 288 12.31 25.30 -10.03
CA ILE A 288 12.36 24.14 -9.13
C ILE A 288 13.17 23.00 -9.75
N ALA A 289 12.92 22.69 -11.03
CA ALA A 289 13.64 21.66 -11.76
C ALA A 289 15.14 21.97 -11.88
N GLU A 290 15.49 23.22 -12.20
CA GLU A 290 16.88 23.71 -12.23
C GLU A 290 17.56 23.59 -10.87
N ALA A 291 16.88 23.98 -9.79
CA ALA A 291 17.41 23.87 -8.43
C ALA A 291 17.70 22.41 -8.06
N ALA A 292 16.76 21.50 -8.32
CA ALA A 292 16.95 20.08 -8.03
C ALA A 292 18.08 19.46 -8.87
N TRP A 293 18.20 19.84 -10.15
CA TRP A 293 19.29 19.39 -10.99
C TRP A 293 20.65 19.91 -10.51
N GLN A 294 20.73 21.19 -10.16
CA GLN A 294 21.95 21.81 -9.65
C GLN A 294 22.45 21.11 -8.37
N VAL A 295 21.56 20.80 -7.42
CA VAL A 295 21.95 20.11 -6.18
C VAL A 295 22.44 18.69 -6.48
N ASN A 296 21.84 17.99 -7.44
CA ASN A 296 22.31 16.67 -7.85
C ASN A 296 23.72 16.71 -8.47
N GLU A 297 24.08 17.78 -9.18
CA GLU A 297 25.41 17.97 -9.76
C GLU A 297 26.46 18.40 -8.74
N THR A 298 26.11 19.23 -7.76
CA THR A 298 27.06 19.73 -6.74
C THR A 298 27.25 18.74 -5.58
N THR A 299 26.29 17.86 -5.33
CA THR A 299 26.33 16.90 -4.22
C THR A 299 26.28 15.44 -4.70
N GLU A 300 25.36 14.63 -4.17
CA GLU A 300 25.12 13.25 -4.61
C GLU A 300 23.88 13.22 -5.51
N ASN A 301 24.01 12.66 -6.70
CA ASN A 301 22.88 12.56 -7.61
C ASN A 301 21.92 11.43 -7.15
N ILE A 302 20.81 11.84 -6.53
CA ILE A 302 19.73 10.93 -6.10
C ILE A 302 18.57 10.88 -7.11
N GLY A 303 18.78 11.42 -8.32
CA GLY A 303 17.79 11.46 -9.40
C GLY A 303 16.57 12.32 -9.07
N ALA A 304 15.40 11.88 -9.53
CA ALA A 304 14.12 12.58 -9.31
C ALA A 304 13.71 12.69 -7.83
N ARG A 305 14.30 11.87 -6.93
CA ARG A 305 14.02 11.96 -5.48
C ARG A 305 14.32 13.35 -4.91
N ARG A 306 15.28 14.07 -5.51
CA ARG A 306 15.63 15.45 -5.14
C ARG A 306 14.47 16.43 -5.27
N LEU A 307 13.52 16.18 -6.19
CA LEU A 307 12.34 17.04 -6.35
C LEU A 307 11.47 17.05 -5.08
N HIS A 308 11.45 15.96 -4.30
CA HIS A 308 10.69 15.91 -3.06
C HIS A 308 11.27 16.82 -1.98
N THR A 309 12.57 16.71 -1.70
CA THR A 309 13.21 17.51 -0.64
C THR A 309 13.24 19.00 -1.00
N VAL A 310 13.49 19.31 -2.28
CA VAL A 310 13.43 20.68 -2.79
C VAL A 310 12.03 21.28 -2.66
N LEU A 311 10.99 20.53 -3.03
CA LEU A 311 9.61 21.03 -2.93
C LEU A 311 9.16 21.14 -1.47
N GLU A 312 9.49 20.17 -0.61
CA GLU A 312 9.18 20.23 0.81
C GLU A 312 9.75 21.50 1.45
N ARG A 313 11.02 21.80 1.17
CA ARG A 313 11.68 23.00 1.67
C ARG A 313 11.07 24.28 1.10
N LEU A 314 10.68 24.29 -0.17
CA LEU A 314 10.01 25.44 -0.80
C LEU A 314 8.64 25.72 -0.17
N MET A 315 7.91 24.65 0.18
CA MET A 315 6.53 24.71 0.65
C MET A 315 6.42 24.84 2.17
N GLU A 316 7.51 24.67 2.92
CA GLU A 316 7.53 24.63 4.39
C GLU A 316 6.79 25.81 5.04
N GLU A 317 7.09 27.05 4.63
CA GLU A 317 6.46 28.25 5.20
C GLU A 317 4.97 28.33 4.88
N ILE A 318 4.56 27.95 3.66
CA ILE A 318 3.16 27.93 3.26
C ILE A 318 2.42 26.85 4.04
N SER A 319 3.01 25.65 4.12
CA SER A 319 2.44 24.49 4.79
C SER A 319 2.24 24.76 6.28
N TYR A 320 3.22 25.38 6.95
CA TYR A 320 3.11 25.75 8.36
C TYR A 320 2.01 26.78 8.64
N ASN A 321 1.88 27.80 7.78
CA ASN A 321 0.92 28.88 7.95
C ASN A 321 -0.43 28.61 7.26
N ALA A 322 -0.64 27.44 6.65
CA ALA A 322 -1.77 27.18 5.76
C ALA A 322 -3.14 27.45 6.43
N SER A 323 -3.29 27.08 7.71
CA SER A 323 -4.54 27.31 8.46
C SER A 323 -4.87 28.80 8.67
N ASP A 324 -3.87 29.68 8.66
CA ASP A 324 -4.04 31.13 8.78
C ASP A 324 -4.28 31.80 7.41
N LEU A 325 -4.05 31.06 6.31
CA LEU A 325 -4.14 31.56 4.93
C LEU A 325 -5.45 31.15 4.22
N HIS A 326 -6.45 30.71 4.98
CA HIS A 326 -7.74 30.25 4.45
C HIS A 326 -8.37 31.24 3.46
N GLY A 327 -8.73 30.76 2.27
CA GLY A 327 -9.37 31.54 1.21
C GLY A 327 -8.40 32.37 0.36
N GLN A 328 -7.09 32.27 0.59
CA GLN A 328 -6.08 32.95 -0.22
C GLN A 328 -5.65 32.11 -1.43
N ASN A 329 -5.24 32.82 -2.49
CA ASN A 329 -4.59 32.23 -3.67
C ASN A 329 -3.10 32.60 -3.62
N ILE A 330 -2.23 31.60 -3.58
CA ILE A 330 -0.78 31.77 -3.53
C ILE A 330 -0.20 31.31 -4.86
N THR A 331 0.50 32.21 -5.54
CA THR A 331 1.19 31.91 -6.79
C THR A 331 2.68 31.69 -6.51
N ILE A 332 3.19 30.53 -6.92
CA ILE A 332 4.59 30.16 -6.82
C ILE A 332 5.24 30.39 -8.19
N ASP A 333 5.92 31.52 -8.30
CA ASP A 333 6.68 31.94 -9.47
C ASP A 333 8.19 31.75 -9.28
N ALA A 334 8.96 32.08 -10.32
CA ALA A 334 10.41 31.97 -10.26
C ALA A 334 11.04 32.84 -9.15
N GLU A 335 10.46 34.00 -8.83
CA GLU A 335 10.97 34.90 -7.79
C GLU A 335 10.79 34.28 -6.41
N TYR A 336 9.61 33.71 -6.14
CA TYR A 336 9.35 32.97 -4.91
C TYR A 336 10.32 31.79 -4.76
N VAL A 337 10.50 30.99 -5.81
CA VAL A 337 11.42 29.85 -5.79
C VAL A 337 12.85 30.30 -5.50
N SER A 338 13.34 31.32 -6.21
CA SER A 338 14.69 31.86 -6.01
C SER A 338 14.90 32.39 -4.59
N LYS A 339 13.92 33.11 -4.04
CA LYS A 339 14.00 33.66 -2.69
C LYS A 339 14.19 32.57 -1.62
N HIS A 340 13.53 31.42 -1.78
CA HIS A 340 13.53 30.36 -0.77
C HIS A 340 14.61 29.29 -1.00
N LEU A 341 15.12 29.11 -2.22
CA LEU A 341 16.05 28.04 -2.55
C LEU A 341 17.47 28.51 -2.92
N ASP A 342 17.66 29.68 -3.55
CA ASP A 342 18.96 30.02 -4.15
C ASP A 342 20.10 30.08 -3.12
N ALA A 343 19.82 30.57 -1.92
CA ALA A 343 20.80 30.63 -0.83
C ALA A 343 21.21 29.23 -0.34
N LEU A 344 20.29 28.26 -0.35
CA LEU A 344 20.56 26.89 0.07
C LEU A 344 21.32 26.11 -1.01
N VAL A 345 20.91 26.25 -2.26
CA VAL A 345 21.53 25.56 -3.41
C VAL A 345 22.97 26.03 -3.64
N ALA A 346 23.28 27.30 -3.30
CA ALA A 346 24.63 27.84 -3.43
C ALA A 346 25.62 27.33 -2.36
N ASP A 347 25.12 26.81 -1.23
CA ASP A 347 25.94 26.28 -0.14
C ASP A 347 25.91 24.75 -0.18
N GLU A 348 27.02 24.14 -0.59
CA GLU A 348 27.15 22.68 -0.71
C GLU A 348 27.01 21.95 0.63
N ASP A 349 27.53 22.53 1.71
CA ASP A 349 27.45 21.92 3.04
C ASP A 349 26.00 21.95 3.52
N LEU A 350 25.33 23.11 3.40
CA LEU A 350 23.93 23.24 3.79
C LEU A 350 23.02 22.37 2.92
N SER A 351 23.29 22.29 1.62
CA SER A 351 22.57 21.42 0.69
C SER A 351 22.62 19.97 1.14
N ARG A 352 23.77 19.44 1.58
CA ARG A 352 23.87 18.03 2.04
C ARG A 352 23.02 17.70 3.28
N PHE A 353 22.71 18.69 4.11
CA PHE A 353 21.92 18.49 5.33
C PHE A 353 20.42 18.80 5.15
N ILE A 354 20.09 19.74 4.27
CA ILE A 354 18.71 20.27 4.13
C ILE A 354 18.02 19.75 2.87
N LEU A 355 18.76 19.54 1.77
CA LEU A 355 18.22 19.19 0.45
C LEU A 355 18.65 17.82 0.01
#